data_AF-A0A5D4KDC6-F1
#
_entry.id   AF-A0A5D4KDC6-F1
#
_cell.length_a   1.000
_cell.length_b   1.000
_cell.length_c   1.000
_cell.angle_alpha   90.00
_cell.angle_beta   90.00
_cell.angle_gamma   90.00
#
_symmetry.space_group_name_H-M   'P 1'
#
loop_
_entity.id
_entity.type
_entity.pdbx_description
1 polymer ?
#
loop_
_entity_poly.entity_id
_entity_poly.type
_entity_poly.pdbx_seq_one_letter_code
_entity_poly.pdbx_strand_id
1 'polypeptide(L)'
;MEYNFMDFLIVSILIYVLITVIRLEGRIKGIRYALDQISKKAGVPEKPINNELRELIRKDQEVQAVKEVRETLGLSLVEAKQYIEALKAAEK
;
A
#
# COMPACT_ATOMS: atom_id res chain seq x y z
N MET A 1 18.91 -2.18 44.36
CA MET A 1 19.65 -1.33 43.40
C MET A 1 20.25 -2.22 42.30
N GLU A 2 19.44 -3.05 41.63
CA GLU A 2 19.92 -4.05 40.66
C GLU A 2 19.21 -3.96 39.29
N TYR A 3 18.14 -3.17 39.19
CA TYR A 3 17.32 -3.02 37.98
C TYR A 3 17.92 -2.10 36.92
N ASN A 4 19.05 -1.45 37.16
CA ASN A 4 19.48 -0.36 36.28
C ASN A 4 20.02 -0.86 34.94
N PHE A 5 20.92 -1.85 34.91
CA PHE A 5 21.62 -2.20 33.66
C PHE A 5 20.78 -3.00 32.66
N MET A 6 20.04 -4.00 33.14
CA MET A 6 19.21 -4.86 32.27
C MET A 6 18.03 -4.09 31.67
N ASP A 7 17.46 -3.14 32.41
CA ASP A 7 16.37 -2.31 31.90
C ASP A 7 16.84 -1.35 30.80
N PHE A 8 18.06 -0.79 30.90
CA PHE A 8 18.64 0.00 29.82
C PHE A 8 18.89 -0.82 28.55
N LEU A 9 19.30 -2.10 28.68
CA LEU A 9 19.47 -2.99 27.53
C LEU A 9 18.14 -3.27 26.83
N ILE A 10 17.07 -3.54 27.59
CA ILE A 10 15.73 -3.76 27.05
C ILE A 10 15.23 -2.51 26.33
N VAL A 11 15.36 -1.34 26.94
CA VAL A 11 14.95 -0.06 26.34
C VAL A 11 15.77 0.25 25.08
N SER A 12 17.08 -0.03 25.09
CA SER A 12 17.94 0.14 23.91
C SER A 12 17.52 -0.76 22.74
N ILE A 13 17.21 -2.02 23.01
CA ILE A 13 16.72 -2.97 22.01
C ILE A 13 15.36 -2.50 21.45
N LEU A 14 14.44 -2.07 22.33
CA LEU A 14 13.14 -1.55 21.91
C LEU A 14 13.29 -0.32 21.00
N ILE A 15 14.17 0.63 21.36
CA ILE A 15 14.48 1.81 20.55
C ILE A 15 15.08 1.41 19.19
N TYR A 16 15.99 0.44 19.16
CA TYR A 16 16.60 -0.05 17.93
C TYR A 16 15.57 -0.65 16.95
N VAL A 17 14.62 -1.44 17.47
CA VAL A 17 13.54 -2.01 16.67
C VAL A 17 12.65 -0.90 16.10
N LEU A 18 12.29 0.10 16.90
CA LEU A 18 11.49 1.25 16.44
C LEU A 18 12.19 2.02 15.31
N ILE A 19 13.49 2.31 15.46
CA ILE A 19 14.28 2.98 14.42
C ILE A 19 14.33 2.15 13.12
N THR A 20 14.50 0.83 13.26
CA THR A 20 14.56 -0.09 12.11
C THR A 20 13.24 -0.09 11.33
N VAL A 21 12.09 -0.10 12.02
CA VAL A 21 10.77 -0.02 11.40
C VAL A 21 10.60 1.30 10.62
N ILE A 22 10.97 2.43 11.22
CA ILE A 22 10.90 3.76 10.57
C ILE A 22 11.80 3.82 9.32
N ARG A 23 13.00 3.22 9.37
CA ARG A 23 13.93 3.19 8.23
C ARG A 23 13.43 2.28 7.10
N LEU A 24 12.66 1.24 7.43
CA LEU A 24 12.14 0.28 6.46
C LEU A 24 11.07 0.90 5.55
N GLU A 25 10.20 1.76 6.09
CA GLU A 25 9.17 2.46 5.31
C GLU A 25 9.76 3.34 4.19
N GLY A 26 10.93 3.94 4.42
CA GLY A 26 11.61 4.78 3.43
C GLY A 26 12.01 4.02 2.15
N ARG A 27 12.46 2.76 2.28
CA ARG A 27 12.85 1.92 1.13
C ARG A 27 11.64 1.46 0.32
N ILE A 28 10.52 1.21 0.98
CA ILE A 28 9.26 0.79 0.33
C ILE A 28 8.73 1.91 -0.58
N LYS A 29 8.83 3.17 -0.14
CA LYS A 29 8.42 4.34 -0.95
C LYS A 29 9.25 4.49 -2.24
N GLY A 30 10.56 4.24 -2.17
CA GLY A 30 11.46 4.31 -3.34
C GLY A 30 11.14 3.26 -4.40
N ILE A 31 10.83 2.03 -4.00
CA ILE A 31 10.45 0.95 -4.91
C ILE A 31 9.11 1.26 -5.60
N ARG A 32 8.12 1.75 -4.86
CA ARG A 32 6.84 2.20 -5.46
C ARG A 32 7.04 3.33 -6.47
N TYR A 33 7.95 4.26 -6.20
CA TYR A 33 8.27 5.36 -7.12
C TYR A 33 8.92 4.85 -8.43
N ALA A 34 9.84 3.90 -8.32
CA ALA A 34 10.43 3.24 -9.50
C ALA A 34 9.37 2.48 -10.32
N LEU A 35 8.43 1.80 -9.64
CA LEU A 35 7.31 1.11 -10.28
C LEU A 35 6.35 2.05 -11.01
N ASP A 36 6.00 3.21 -10.44
CA ASP A 36 5.13 4.20 -11.09
C ASP A 36 5.76 4.75 -12.38
N GLN A 37 7.06 5.06 -12.33
CA GLN A 37 7.82 5.55 -13.47
C GLN A 37 7.96 4.51 -14.58
N ILE A 38 8.15 3.24 -14.22
CA ILE A 38 8.21 2.13 -15.19
C ILE A 38 6.84 1.91 -15.82
N SER A 39 5.75 1.91 -15.02
CA SER A 39 4.39 1.74 -15.53
C SER A 39 4.02 2.82 -16.56
N LYS A 40 4.31 4.09 -16.25
CA LYS A 40 4.04 5.22 -17.16
C LYS A 40 4.86 5.18 -18.44
N LYS A 41 6.12 4.75 -18.40
CA LYS A 41 7.00 4.69 -19.57
C LYS A 41 6.81 3.42 -20.42
N ALA A 42 6.44 2.31 -19.80
CA ALA A 42 6.34 1.02 -20.48
C ALA A 42 5.01 0.83 -21.23
N GLY A 43 4.09 1.80 -21.17
CA GLY A 43 2.81 1.72 -21.89
C GLY A 43 2.05 0.43 -21.55
N VAL A 44 2.18 -0.04 -20.31
CA VAL A 44 1.56 -1.30 -19.87
C VAL A 44 0.06 -1.07 -19.93
N PRO A 45 -0.68 -1.81 -20.77
CA PRO A 45 -2.12 -1.70 -20.80
C PRO A 45 -2.60 -1.99 -19.40
N GLU A 46 -3.54 -1.17 -18.93
CA GLU A 46 -4.17 -1.37 -17.64
C GLU A 46 -4.45 -2.86 -17.42
N LYS A 47 -4.07 -3.38 -16.24
CA LYS A 47 -4.35 -4.77 -15.88
C LYS A 47 -5.80 -5.09 -16.28
N PRO A 48 -6.10 -6.28 -16.81
CA PRO A 48 -7.46 -6.64 -17.22
C PRO A 48 -8.51 -6.36 -16.13
N ILE A 49 -8.07 -6.41 -14.88
CA ILE A 49 -8.86 -6.05 -13.71
C ILE A 49 -9.41 -4.62 -13.71
N ASN A 50 -8.72 -3.65 -14.31
CA ASN A 50 -9.19 -2.27 -14.39
C ASN A 50 -10.43 -2.17 -15.26
N ASN A 51 -10.59 -2.97 -16.33
CA ASN A 51 -11.82 -2.91 -17.13
C ASN A 51 -13.04 -3.40 -16.34
N GLU A 52 -12.91 -4.53 -15.65
CA GLU A 52 -13.96 -5.05 -14.76
C GLU A 52 -14.23 -4.09 -13.58
N LEU A 53 -13.17 -3.49 -13.01
CA LEU A 53 -13.32 -2.49 -11.96
C LEU A 53 -14.03 -1.23 -12.45
N ARG A 54 -13.68 -0.74 -13.65
CA ARG A 54 -14.31 0.43 -14.28
C ARG A 54 -15.80 0.17 -14.50
N GLU A 55 -16.18 -1.03 -14.93
CA GLU A 55 -17.60 -1.41 -15.01
C GLU A 55 -18.29 -1.43 -13.65
N LEU A 56 -17.66 -2.00 -12.62
CA LEU A 56 -18.21 -2.03 -11.26
C LEU A 56 -18.34 -0.62 -10.66
N ILE A 57 -17.38 0.27 -10.93
CA ILE A 57 -17.39 1.68 -10.52
C ILE A 57 -18.52 2.43 -11.22
N ARG A 58 -18.72 2.22 -12.53
CA ARG A 58 -19.83 2.82 -13.29
C ARG A 58 -21.21 2.34 -12.85
N LYS A 59 -21.29 1.15 -12.26
CA LYS A 59 -22.52 0.58 -11.67
C LYS A 59 -22.75 1.00 -10.22
N ASP A 60 -21.95 1.93 -9.67
CA ASP A 60 -21.95 2.34 -8.25
C ASP A 60 -21.73 1.18 -7.25
N GLN A 61 -21.14 0.06 -7.71
CA GLN A 61 -20.87 -1.12 -6.89
C GLN A 61 -19.51 -1.04 -6.19
N GLU A 62 -19.26 0.06 -5.47
CA GLU A 62 -17.97 0.36 -4.84
C GLU A 62 -17.53 -0.72 -3.85
N VAL A 63 -18.45 -1.29 -3.07
CA VAL A 63 -18.14 -2.36 -2.11
C VAL A 63 -17.63 -3.61 -2.83
N GLN A 64 -18.19 -3.94 -4.00
CA GLN A 64 -17.79 -5.10 -4.79
C GLN A 64 -16.44 -4.85 -5.47
N ALA A 65 -16.21 -3.64 -6.00
CA ALA A 65 -14.91 -3.24 -6.51
C ALA A 65 -13.83 -3.31 -5.42
N VAL A 66 -14.11 -2.82 -4.20
CA VAL A 66 -13.16 -2.88 -3.07
C VAL A 66 -12.82 -4.32 -2.74
N LYS A 67 -13.82 -5.20 -2.72
CA LYS A 67 -13.63 -6.63 -2.47
C LYS A 67 -12.73 -7.28 -3.54
N GLU A 68 -13.01 -7.02 -4.81
CA GLU A 68 -12.25 -7.56 -5.94
C GLU A 68 -10.78 -7.14 -5.88
N VAL A 69 -10.51 -5.85 -5.67
CA VAL A 69 -9.14 -5.31 -5.50
C VAL A 69 -8.43 -5.95 -4.32
N ARG A 70 -9.14 -6.18 -3.22
CA ARG A 70 -8.57 -6.81 -2.02
C ARG A 70 -8.13 -8.25 -2.28
N GLU A 71 -8.98 -9.01 -2.98
CA GLU A 71 -8.75 -10.43 -3.25
C GLU A 71 -7.66 -10.65 -4.31
N THR A 72 -7.58 -9.77 -5.31
CA THR A 72 -6.67 -9.92 -6.45
C THR A 72 -5.32 -9.22 -6.29
N LEU A 73 -5.29 -8.05 -5.63
CA LEU A 73 -4.06 -7.27 -5.41
C LEU A 73 -3.50 -7.48 -4.00
N GLY A 74 -4.21 -8.19 -3.13
CA GLY A 74 -3.78 -8.46 -1.74
C GLY A 74 -3.69 -7.21 -0.88
N LEU A 75 -4.38 -6.14 -1.26
CA LEU A 75 -4.33 -4.85 -0.56
C LEU A 75 -5.12 -4.90 0.75
N SER A 76 -4.75 -4.06 1.72
CA SER A 76 -5.59 -3.82 2.89
C SER A 76 -6.89 -3.09 2.49
N LEU A 77 -7.90 -3.10 3.38
CA LEU A 77 -9.19 -2.44 3.11
C LEU A 77 -9.03 -0.94 2.76
N VAL A 78 -8.11 -0.26 3.45
CA VAL A 78 -7.80 1.15 3.23
C VAL A 78 -7.13 1.37 1.88
N GLU A 79 -6.13 0.55 1.55
CA GLU A 79 -5.42 0.64 0.28
C GLU A 79 -6.32 0.30 -0.91
N ALA A 80 -7.23 -0.66 -0.76
CA ALA A 80 -8.20 -1.02 -1.79
C ALA A 80 -9.18 0.12 -2.08
N LYS A 81 -9.65 0.81 -1.03
CA LYS A 81 -10.49 2.00 -1.17
C LYS A 81 -9.73 3.14 -1.87
N GLN A 82 -8.50 3.42 -1.45
CA GLN A 82 -7.65 4.43 -2.07
C GLN A 82 -7.36 4.14 -3.54
N TYR A 83 -7.19 2.86 -3.90
CA TYR A 83 -7.00 2.44 -5.29
C TYR A 83 -8.23 2.77 -6.15
N ILE A 84 -9.43 2.51 -5.65
CA ILE A 84 -10.68 2.80 -6.37
C ILE A 84 -10.95 4.30 -6.47
N GLU A 85 -10.67 5.06 -5.42
CA GLU A 85 -10.76 6.52 -5.45
C GLU A 85 -9.79 7.11 -6.49
N ALA A 86 -8.57 6.60 -6.57
CA ALA A 86 -7.59 7.00 -7.59
C ALA A 86 -8.07 6.65 -9.01
N LEU A 87 -8.70 5.48 -9.18
CA LEU A 87 -9.24 5.05 -10.47
C LEU A 87 -10.42 5.93 -10.91
N LYS A 88 -11.35 6.23 -9.98
CA LYS A 88 -12.45 7.19 -10.20
C LYS A 88 -11.94 8.58 -10.59
N ALA A 89 -10.86 9.05 -9.96
CA ALA A 89 -10.27 10.35 -10.24
C ALA A 89 -9.56 10.41 -11.59
N ALA A 90 -9.00 9.28 -12.06
CA ALA A 90 -8.34 9.17 -13.37
C ALA A 90 -9.32 9.05 -14.54
N GLU A 91 -10.57 8.63 -14.30
CA GLU A 91 -11.64 8.55 -15.31
C GLU A 91 -12.45 9.85 -15.48
N LYS A 92 -12.14 10.89 -14.69
CA LYS A 92 -12.84 12.19 -14.71
C LYS A 92 -12.15 13.19 -15.62
#